data_AF-A0A482VB53-F1
#
_entry.id   AF-A0A482VB53-F1
#
_cell.length_a   1.000
_cell.length_b   1.000
_cell.length_c   1.000
_cell.angle_alpha   90.00
_cell.angle_beta   90.00
_cell.angle_gamma   90.00
#
_symmetry.space_group_name_H-M   'P 1'
#
loop_
_entity.id
_entity.type
_entity.pdbx_description
1 polymer ?
#
loop_
_entity_poly.entity_id
_entity_poly.type
_entity_poly.pdbx_seq_one_letter_code
_entity_poly.pdbx_strand_id
1 'polypeptide(L)'
;MPGGATPGTPSAKQKEKALVRSKVVVALYNYKAIESGDLSLEKNQEYEVIDDTQEHWWKVKDSKGNIGFIPSNYVKEKELLGLQQYEWYVNDMSRQRSESLLKQEDKEGCFVVRNSSTKGLYTLSLYTKM
;
A
#
# COMPACT_ATOMS: atom_id res chain seq x y z
N MET A 1 48.86 -40.00 -22.46
CA MET A 1 47.63 -39.59 -23.20
C MET A 1 46.45 -39.63 -22.22
N PRO A 2 45.32 -38.93 -22.45
CA PRO A 2 45.05 -37.54 -22.02
C PRO A 2 43.68 -37.40 -21.28
N GLY A 3 43.39 -36.20 -20.75
CA GLY A 3 42.04 -35.59 -20.59
C GLY A 3 41.03 -36.28 -19.65
N GLY A 4 40.11 -35.61 -18.95
CA GLY A 4 39.68 -34.22 -18.94
C GLY A 4 38.38 -34.10 -18.12
N ALA A 5 38.14 -32.89 -17.62
CA ALA A 5 36.86 -32.26 -17.24
C ALA A 5 35.89 -32.98 -16.27
N THR A 6 35.61 -32.27 -15.18
CA THR A 6 34.39 -32.41 -14.36
C THR A 6 33.14 -31.99 -15.15
N PRO A 7 32.01 -32.65 -14.90
CA PRO A 7 30.70 -31.97 -14.89
C PRO A 7 29.91 -32.46 -13.66
N GLY A 8 29.29 -31.64 -12.82
CA GLY A 8 28.60 -30.39 -13.07
C GLY A 8 27.34 -30.47 -12.22
N THR A 9 27.35 -29.81 -11.07
CA THR A 9 26.20 -29.72 -10.16
C THR A 9 25.15 -28.78 -10.76
N PRO A 10 23.89 -29.20 -10.97
CA PRO A 10 22.80 -28.24 -11.09
C PRO A 10 22.26 -27.98 -9.68
N SER A 11 22.76 -26.89 -9.11
CA SER A 11 22.18 -26.20 -7.96
C SER A 11 20.76 -25.77 -8.33
N ALA A 12 19.75 -26.43 -7.76
CA ALA A 12 18.37 -25.95 -7.77
C ALA A 12 17.91 -25.78 -6.32
N LYS A 13 18.40 -24.71 -5.69
CA LYS A 13 17.80 -24.16 -4.48
C LYS A 13 16.36 -23.76 -4.81
N GLN A 14 15.41 -24.66 -4.55
CA GLN A 14 14.03 -24.28 -4.30
C GLN A 14 14.04 -23.39 -3.06
N LYS A 15 14.11 -22.07 -3.28
CA LYS A 15 13.81 -21.08 -2.26
C LYS A 15 12.32 -21.20 -1.94
N GLU A 16 12.06 -21.95 -0.89
CA GLU A 16 11.05 -21.72 0.13
C GLU A 16 10.42 -20.33 -0.02
N LYS A 17 9.24 -20.27 -0.65
CA LYS A 17 8.39 -19.08 -0.63
C LYS A 17 7.85 -18.94 0.79
N ALA A 18 8.69 -18.37 1.66
CA ALA A 18 8.19 -17.65 2.81
C ALA A 18 7.08 -16.72 2.31
N LEU A 19 5.99 -16.66 3.07
CA LEU A 19 4.92 -15.69 2.92
C LEU A 19 5.51 -14.29 3.10
N VAL A 20 6.22 -13.77 2.09
CA VAL A 20 6.71 -12.41 2.07
C VAL A 20 5.46 -11.56 1.92
N ARG A 21 5.13 -10.77 2.95
CA ARG A 21 4.16 -9.68 2.80
C ARG A 21 4.65 -8.82 1.65
N SER A 22 4.04 -8.96 0.48
CA SER A 22 4.35 -8.10 -0.65
C SER A 22 4.03 -6.68 -0.24
N LYS A 23 5.04 -5.80 -0.29
CA LYS A 23 4.88 -4.38 0.02
C LYS A 23 4.03 -3.78 -1.09
N VAL A 24 2.84 -3.28 -0.76
CA VAL A 24 1.93 -2.65 -1.73
C VAL A 24 2.03 -1.14 -1.57
N VAL A 25 2.09 -0.42 -2.69
CA VAL A 25 2.08 1.04 -2.75
C VAL A 25 0.91 1.53 -3.59
N VAL A 26 0.44 2.73 -3.30
CA VAL A 26 -0.64 3.41 -4.03
C VAL A 26 -0.05 4.65 -4.69
N ALA A 27 -0.36 4.86 -5.97
CA ALA A 27 0.07 6.05 -6.69
C ALA A 27 -0.71 7.29 -6.26
N LEU A 28 0.01 8.35 -5.88
CA LEU A 28 -0.54 9.64 -5.51
C LEU A 28 -0.86 10.51 -6.75
N TYR A 29 -0.13 10.27 -7.84
CA TYR A 29 -0.22 11.03 -9.08
C TYR A 29 -0.16 10.09 -10.29
N ASN A 30 -0.68 10.56 -11.42
CA ASN A 30 -0.50 9.88 -12.70
C ASN A 30 0.94 10.07 -13.19
N TYR A 31 1.55 9.00 -13.70
CA TYR A 31 2.86 9.02 -14.33
C TYR A 31 2.79 8.25 -15.65
N LYS A 32 3.31 8.83 -16.72
CA LYS A 32 3.46 8.12 -18.00
C LYS A 32 4.88 7.60 -18.10
N ALA A 33 5.02 6.31 -18.41
CA ALA A 33 6.31 5.71 -18.70
C ALA A 33 7.06 6.50 -19.78
N ILE A 34 8.32 6.82 -19.53
CA ILE A 34 9.16 7.60 -20.43
C ILE A 34 10.15 6.67 -21.13
N GLU A 35 10.77 5.77 -20.38
CA GLU A 35 11.69 4.75 -20.88
C GLU A 35 11.00 3.39 -21.06
N SER A 36 11.54 2.55 -21.94
CA SER A 36 11.04 1.19 -22.21
C SER A 36 11.00 0.27 -20.98
N GLY A 37 11.72 0.62 -19.92
CA GLY A 37 11.74 -0.09 -18.64
C GLY A 37 10.77 0.47 -17.60
N ASP A 38 10.12 1.60 -17.87
CA ASP A 38 9.26 2.29 -16.91
C ASP A 38 7.84 1.73 -16.95
N LEU A 39 7.16 1.80 -15.81
CA LEU A 39 5.74 1.48 -15.69
C LEU A 39 4.93 2.78 -15.55
N SER A 40 3.78 2.84 -16.22
CA SER A 40 2.88 3.98 -16.04
C SER A 40 2.09 3.84 -14.73
N LEU A 41 1.99 4.95 -13.99
CA LEU A 41 1.17 5.04 -12.78
C LEU A 41 -0.18 5.69 -13.08
N GLU A 42 -1.21 5.17 -12.45
CA GLU A 42 -2.55 5.74 -12.41
C GLU A 42 -2.89 6.12 -10.97
N LYS A 43 -3.34 7.35 -10.75
CA LYS A 43 -3.65 7.88 -9.43
C LYS A 43 -4.67 7.00 -8.72
N ASN A 44 -4.42 6.71 -7.45
CA ASN A 44 -5.16 5.79 -6.59
C ASN A 44 -5.07 4.31 -6.99
N GLN A 45 -4.26 3.95 -7.99
CA GLN A 45 -4.02 2.56 -8.36
C GLN A 45 -2.93 1.94 -7.46
N GLU A 46 -3.11 0.64 -7.17
CA GLU A 46 -2.20 -0.14 -6.35
C GLU A 46 -1.15 -0.88 -7.19
N TYR A 47 0.08 -0.93 -6.67
CA TYR A 47 1.22 -1.59 -7.27
C TYR A 47 1.98 -2.42 -6.23
N GLU A 48 2.43 -3.60 -6.63
CA GLU A 48 3.23 -4.49 -5.79
C GLU A 48 4.71 -4.13 -5.95
N VAL A 49 5.39 -3.78 -4.86
CA VAL A 49 6.83 -3.48 -4.87
C VAL A 49 7.61 -4.79 -4.95
N ILE A 50 8.37 -4.95 -6.02
CA ILE A 50 9.29 -6.07 -6.24
C ILE A 50 10.67 -5.74 -5.70
N ASP A 51 11.13 -4.50 -5.92
CA ASP A 51 12.46 -4.05 -5.53
C ASP A 51 12.46 -2.54 -5.20
N ASP A 52 12.77 -2.20 -3.95
CA ASP A 52 12.94 -0.84 -3.45
C ASP A 52 14.40 -0.54 -3.02
N THR A 53 15.37 -1.31 -3.52
CA THR A 53 16.79 -1.11 -3.20
C THR A 53 17.35 0.23 -3.70
N GLN A 54 16.73 0.81 -4.73
CA GLN A 54 17.09 2.12 -5.26
C GLN A 54 16.29 3.22 -4.57
N GLU A 55 16.93 4.35 -4.28
CA GLU A 55 16.32 5.47 -3.54
C GLU A 55 15.17 6.13 -4.31
N HIS A 56 15.35 6.37 -5.62
CA HIS A 56 14.42 7.17 -6.43
C HIS A 56 13.54 6.35 -7.38
N TRP A 57 13.95 5.13 -7.72
CA TRP A 57 13.28 4.32 -8.75
C TRP A 57 12.97 2.92 -8.25
N TRP A 58 11.71 2.65 -7.95
CA TRP A 58 11.30 1.36 -7.44
C TRP A 58 10.80 0.47 -8.56
N LYS A 59 11.17 -0.80 -8.53
CA LYS A 59 10.62 -1.81 -9.42
C LYS A 59 9.31 -2.31 -8.85
N VAL A 60 8.23 -2.13 -9.59
CA VAL A 60 6.89 -2.53 -9.17
C VAL A 60 6.20 -3.38 -10.23
N LYS A 61 5.13 -4.04 -9.82
CA LYS A 61 4.25 -4.83 -10.66
C LYS A 61 2.82 -4.30 -10.58
N ASP A 62 2.17 -4.12 -11.73
CA ASP A 62 0.75 -3.77 -11.76
C ASP A 62 -0.16 -4.99 -11.52
N SER A 63 -1.46 -4.73 -11.40
CA SER A 63 -2.46 -5.80 -11.28
C SER A 63 -2.60 -6.67 -12.54
N LYS A 64 -2.07 -6.25 -13.69
CA LYS A 64 -2.08 -6.99 -14.96
C LYS A 64 -0.85 -7.89 -15.10
N GLY A 65 0.11 -7.80 -14.18
CA GLY A 65 1.34 -8.55 -14.18
C GLY A 65 2.52 -7.88 -14.90
N ASN A 66 2.35 -6.65 -15.40
CA ASN A 66 3.43 -5.88 -16.02
C ASN A 66 4.39 -5.39 -14.94
N ILE A 67 5.68 -5.45 -15.24
CA ILE A 67 6.75 -5.06 -14.33
C ILE A 67 7.53 -3.91 -14.96
N GLY A 68 7.80 -2.86 -14.18
CA GLY A 68 8.65 -1.76 -14.61
C GLY A 68 9.09 -0.89 -13.45
N PHE A 69 9.86 0.14 -13.77
CA PHE A 69 10.35 1.11 -12.80
C PHE A 69 9.43 2.31 -12.68
N ILE A 70 9.29 2.82 -11.46
CA ILE A 70 8.49 3.99 -11.15
C ILE A 70 9.24 4.93 -10.21
N PRO A 71 8.97 6.24 -10.27
CA PRO A 71 9.52 7.18 -9.30
C PRO A 71 8.91 6.97 -7.90
N SER A 72 9.74 6.72 -6.89
CA SER A 72 9.30 6.38 -5.52
C SER A 72 8.50 7.50 -4.84
N ASN A 73 8.76 8.76 -5.20
CA ASN A 73 8.03 9.93 -4.70
C ASN A 73 6.61 10.09 -5.28
N TYR A 74 6.23 9.30 -6.28
CA TYR A 74 4.88 9.30 -6.86
C TYR A 74 3.96 8.29 -6.18
N VAL A 75 4.50 7.48 -5.27
CA VAL A 75 3.77 6.41 -4.61
C VAL A 75 3.91 6.52 -3.09
N LYS A 76 2.95 5.94 -2.37
CA LYS A 76 2.97 5.84 -0.91
C LYS A 76 2.60 4.42 -0.50
N GLU A 77 3.27 3.88 0.51
CA GLU A 77 2.96 2.53 0.99
C GLU A 77 1.51 2.45 1.45
N LYS A 78 0.81 1.39 1.02
CA LYS A 78 -0.57 1.11 1.41
C LYS A 78 -0.68 0.92 2.91
N GLU A 79 0.35 0.37 3.55
CA GLU A 79 0.40 0.25 5.02
C GLU A 79 0.53 1.63 5.70
N LEU A 80 1.28 2.57 5.11
CA LEU A 80 1.33 3.98 5.57
C LEU A 80 0.04 4.75 5.29
N LEU A 81 -0.75 4.31 4.32
CA LEU A 81 -2.09 4.81 4.08
C LEU A 81 -3.09 4.22 5.09
N GLY A 82 -2.92 2.97 5.50
CA GLY A 82 -3.62 2.36 6.65
C GLY A 82 -5.11 2.67 6.70
N LEU A 83 -5.61 3.12 7.85
CA LEU A 83 -6.97 3.65 7.95
C LEU A 83 -7.11 5.04 7.31
N GLN A 84 -6.03 5.80 7.15
CA GLN A 84 -6.03 7.17 6.59
C GLN A 84 -6.45 7.26 5.12
N GLN A 85 -6.45 6.16 4.36
CA GLN A 85 -7.01 6.18 2.99
C GLN A 85 -8.53 6.32 2.97
N TYR A 86 -9.20 5.97 4.07
CA TYR A 86 -10.65 5.96 4.11
C TYR A 86 -11.15 7.28 4.66
N GLU A 87 -12.06 7.94 3.93
CA GLU A 87 -12.65 9.22 4.33
C GLU A 87 -13.39 9.14 5.67
N TRP A 88 -13.89 7.96 6.02
CA TRP A 88 -14.55 7.70 7.31
C TRP A 88 -13.57 7.59 8.48
N TYR A 89 -12.26 7.59 8.25
CA TYR A 89 -11.26 7.59 9.31
C TYR A 89 -10.72 8.99 9.59
N VAL A 90 -10.78 9.41 10.85
CA VAL A 90 -10.18 10.67 11.29
C VAL A 90 -9.25 10.42 12.48
N ASN A 91 -7.96 10.54 12.20
CA ASN A 91 -6.88 10.23 13.14
C ASN A 91 -7.00 11.01 14.47
N ASP A 92 -7.09 12.34 14.37
CA ASP A 92 -7.16 13.23 15.54
C ASP A 92 -8.55 13.87 15.66
N MET A 93 -9.49 13.07 16.17
CA MET A 93 -10.86 13.52 16.46
C MET A 93 -11.23 13.20 17.90
N SER A 94 -11.64 14.23 18.64
CA SER A 94 -12.19 14.06 19.99
C SER A 94 -13.60 13.45 19.93
N ARG A 95 -14.02 12.82 21.04
CA ARG A 95 -15.38 12.29 21.16
C ARG A 95 -16.44 13.36 20.92
N GLN A 96 -16.26 14.55 21.51
CA GLN A 96 -17.19 15.66 21.34
C GLN A 96 -17.28 16.12 19.88
N ARG A 97 -16.13 16.23 19.20
CA ARG A 97 -16.09 16.60 17.78
C ARG A 97 -16.80 15.57 16.90
N SER A 98 -16.61 14.27 17.17
CA SER A 98 -17.34 13.22 16.44
C SER A 98 -18.85 13.30 16.66
N GLU A 99 -19.30 13.57 17.90
CA GLU A 99 -20.73 13.69 18.20
C GLU A 99 -21.36 14.90 17.49
N SER A 100 -20.70 16.06 17.50
CA SER A 100 -21.18 17.25 16.81
C SER A 100 -21.22 17.05 15.29
N LEU A 101 -20.19 16.45 14.70
CA LEU A 101 -20.11 16.20 13.27
C LEU A 101 -21.23 15.26 12.79
N LEU A 102 -21.41 14.12 13.46
CA LEU A 102 -22.41 13.14 13.04
C LEU A 102 -23.84 13.66 13.24
N LYS A 103 -24.09 14.47 14.29
CA LYS A 103 -25.37 15.16 14.48
C LYS A 103 -25.65 16.20 13.42
N GLN A 104 -24.62 16.93 12.98
CA GLN A 104 -24.75 17.93 11.91
C GLN A 104 -25.05 17.29 10.56
N GLU A 105 -24.47 16.12 10.27
CA GLU A 105 -24.79 15.35 9.05
C GLU A 105 -26.24 14.83 9.02
N ASP A 106 -26.89 14.70 10.20
CA ASP A 106 -28.29 14.26 10.39
C ASP A 106 -28.69 13.02 9.56
N LYS A 107 -27.73 12.12 9.32
CA LYS A 107 -27.93 10.94 8.47
C LYS A 107 -27.86 9.67 9.31
N GLU A 108 -28.98 8.97 9.40
CA GLU A 108 -29.05 7.71 10.13
C GLU A 108 -28.00 6.71 9.62
N GLY A 109 -27.29 6.07 10.55
CA GLY A 109 -26.23 5.11 10.23
C GLY A 109 -24.91 5.74 9.79
N CYS A 110 -24.77 7.07 9.78
CA CYS A 110 -23.48 7.70 9.51
C CYS A 110 -22.50 7.40 10.66
N PHE A 111 -21.22 7.23 10.31
CA PHE A 111 -20.20 6.83 11.27
C PHE A 111 -18.84 7.45 10.95
N VAL A 112 -17.97 7.48 11.96
CA VAL A 112 -16.56 7.84 11.85
C VAL A 112 -15.72 6.92 12.73
N VAL A 113 -14.57 6.49 12.23
CA VAL A 113 -13.55 5.77 13.01
C VAL A 113 -12.45 6.76 13.39
N ARG A 114 -12.04 6.75 14.65
CA ARG A 114 -11.01 7.67 15.17
C ARG A 114 -10.05 6.97 16.12
N ASN A 115 -8.90 7.58 16.40
CA ASN A 115 -8.04 7.09 17.46
C ASN A 115 -8.76 7.14 18.80
N SER A 116 -8.61 6.07 19.58
CA SER A 116 -8.98 6.11 20.98
C SER A 116 -8.00 6.97 21.76
N SER A 117 -8.45 7.53 22.88
CA SER A 117 -7.55 8.13 23.87
C SER A 117 -6.61 7.10 24.49
N THR A 118 -6.93 5.81 24.38
CA THR A 118 -6.05 4.70 24.72
C THR A 118 -5.16 4.35 23.53
N LYS A 119 -3.83 4.39 23.73
CA LYS A 119 -2.86 4.05 22.69
C LYS A 119 -3.11 2.66 22.12
N GLY A 120 -3.08 2.56 20.79
CA GLY A 120 -3.24 1.30 20.06
C GLY A 120 -4.68 0.84 19.88
N LEU A 121 -5.68 1.58 20.37
CA LEU A 121 -7.09 1.27 20.16
C LEU A 121 -7.76 2.30 19.24
N TYR A 122 -8.83 1.87 18.59
CA TYR A 122 -9.69 2.69 17.75
C TYR A 122 -11.11 2.74 18.30
N THR A 123 -11.81 3.83 17.99
CA THR A 123 -13.21 4.03 18.40
C THR A 123 -14.07 4.27 17.17
N LEU A 124 -15.12 3.47 17.02
CA LEU A 124 -16.20 3.70 16.05
C LEU A 124 -17.28 4.57 16.71
N SER A 125 -17.59 5.71 16.11
CA SER A 125 -18.70 6.57 16.54
C SER A 125 -19.80 6.45 15.49
N LEU A 126 -20.99 5.99 15.90
CA LEU A 126 -22.16 5.75 15.05
C LEU A 126 -23.28 6.71 15.48
N TYR A 127 -23.96 7.30 14.50
CA TYR A 127 -25.18 8.06 14.75
C TYR A 127 -26.42 7.25 14.40
N THR A 128 -27.37 7.25 15.33
CA THR A 128 -28.70 6.66 15.20
C THR A 128 -29.73 7.73 15.47
N LYS A 129 -30.80 7.75 14.68
CA LYS A 129 -31.98 8.53 15.01
C LYS A 129 -32.76 7.74 16.06
N MET A 130 -33.18 8.41 17.13
CA MET A 130 -34.09 7.87 18.15
C MET A 130 -35.49 8.41 17.88
#